data_AF-A0A951IJE3-F1
#
_entry.id   AF-A0A951IJE3-F1
#
_cell.length_a   1.000
_cell.length_b   1.000
_cell.length_c   1.000
_cell.angle_alpha   90.00
_cell.angle_beta   90.00
_cell.angle_gamma   90.00
#
_symmetry.space_group_name_H-M   'P 1'
#
loop_
_entity.id
_entity.type
_entity.pdbx_description
1 polymer ?
#
loop_
_entity_poly.entity_id
_entity_poly.type
_entity_poly.pdbx_seq_one_letter_code
_entity_poly.pdbx_strand_id
1 'polypeptide(L)'
;MQVIGIPAITARYGYTWRGIARARDREHGISGGELLIYDLQTQEVLAVRRNFLIAFTKPRRQGNTMWEIAAQCEQLPRIGSGAEFTQFAFDVLNTITPSRTGK
;
A
#
# COMPACT_ATOMS: atom_id res chain seq x y z
N MET A 1 -15.97 7.04 -11.22
CA MET A 1 -16.61 6.51 -10.00
C MET A 1 -17.24 7.71 -9.29
N GLN A 2 -18.58 7.78 -9.23
CA GLN A 2 -19.29 8.90 -8.62
C GLN A 2 -19.93 8.38 -7.32
N VAL A 3 -19.60 9.00 -6.19
CA VAL A 3 -20.18 8.64 -4.89
C VAL A 3 -21.54 9.33 -4.79
N ILE A 4 -22.61 8.56 -4.56
CA ILE A 4 -23.97 9.08 -4.44
C ILE A 4 -24.01 10.12 -3.31
N GLY A 5 -24.54 11.31 -3.59
CA GLY A 5 -24.62 12.41 -2.62
C GLY A 5 -23.40 13.32 -2.53
N ILE A 6 -22.33 13.05 -3.30
CA ILE A 6 -21.15 13.92 -3.39
C ILE A 6 -21.15 14.59 -4.78
N PRO A 7 -21.47 15.90 -4.88
CA PRO A 7 -21.59 16.58 -6.17
C PRO A 7 -20.25 16.74 -6.90
N ALA A 8 -19.14 16.81 -6.15
CA ALA A 8 -17.77 16.84 -6.68
C ALA A 8 -16.78 16.23 -5.67
N ILE A 9 -15.70 15.62 -6.17
CA ILE A 9 -14.61 15.12 -5.32
C ILE A 9 -13.89 16.31 -4.69
N THR A 10 -13.82 16.34 -3.36
CA THR A 10 -13.13 17.40 -2.60
C THR A 10 -11.75 16.98 -2.08
N ALA A 11 -11.40 15.70 -2.21
CA ALA A 11 -10.10 15.21 -1.81
C ALA A 11 -9.02 15.80 -2.73
N ARG A 12 -7.96 16.37 -2.13
CA ARG A 12 -6.77 16.82 -2.86
C ARG A 12 -5.83 15.68 -3.22
N TYR A 13 -5.74 14.69 -2.34
CA TYR A 13 -4.83 13.56 -2.47
C TYR A 13 -5.60 12.27 -2.66
N GLY A 14 -5.05 11.40 -3.49
CA GLY A 14 -5.51 10.03 -3.68
C GLY A 14 -4.48 9.05 -3.12
N TYR A 15 -4.95 7.85 -2.79
CA TYR A 15 -4.07 6.71 -2.60
C TYR A 15 -4.61 5.51 -3.36
N THR A 16 -3.71 4.67 -3.82
CA THR A 16 -4.05 3.37 -4.40
C THR A 16 -3.08 2.31 -3.91
N TRP A 17 -3.52 1.07 -3.91
CA TRP A 17 -2.73 -0.05 -3.45
C TRP A 17 -2.81 -1.22 -4.43
N ARG A 18 -1.70 -1.92 -4.59
CA ARG A 18 -1.65 -3.19 -5.32
C ARG A 18 -0.88 -4.24 -4.53
N GLY A 19 -1.37 -5.47 -4.52
CA GLY A 19 -0.63 -6.61 -3.96
C GLY A 19 0.59 -6.99 -4.81
N ILE A 20 1.63 -7.52 -4.18
CA ILE A 20 2.78 -8.12 -4.88
C ILE A 20 2.40 -9.55 -5.30
N ALA A 21 2.48 -9.83 -6.60
CA ALA A 21 2.00 -11.09 -7.19
C ALA A 21 2.98 -11.70 -8.21
N ARG A 22 4.28 -11.43 -8.09
CA ARG A 22 5.28 -12.05 -8.98
C ARG A 22 5.35 -13.56 -8.71
N ALA A 23 5.38 -14.37 -9.77
CA ALA A 23 5.33 -15.83 -9.66
C ALA A 23 6.42 -16.40 -8.72
N ARG A 24 7.67 -15.96 -8.90
CA ARG A 24 8.80 -16.40 -8.07
C ARG A 24 8.66 -16.00 -6.60
N ASP A 25 8.13 -14.81 -6.32
CA ASP A 25 7.89 -14.37 -4.94
C ASP A 25 6.85 -15.28 -4.26
N ARG A 26 5.81 -15.67 -4.99
CA ARG A 26 4.75 -16.56 -4.51
C ARG A 26 5.25 -17.98 -4.24
N GLU A 27 6.18 -18.51 -5.04
CA GLU A 27 6.86 -19.80 -4.79
C GLU A 27 7.60 -19.81 -3.44
N HIS A 28 8.10 -18.65 -3.01
CA HIS A 28 8.78 -18.47 -1.73
C HIS A 28 7.85 -18.04 -0.59
N GLY A 29 6.53 -17.99 -0.82
CA GLY A 29 5.56 -17.53 0.18
C GLY A 29 5.67 -16.03 0.47
N ILE A 30 6.26 -15.24 -0.42
CA ILE A 30 6.38 -13.79 -0.29
C ILE A 30 5.06 -13.16 -0.78
N SER A 31 4.49 -12.32 0.07
CA SER A 31 3.32 -11.48 -0.16
C SER A 31 3.68 -10.01 0.13
N GLY A 32 2.67 -9.18 0.34
CA GLY A 32 2.80 -7.75 0.61
C GLY A 32 2.15 -6.91 -0.48
N GLY A 33 2.51 -5.64 -0.54
CA GLY A 33 1.90 -4.71 -1.47
C GLY A 33 2.69 -3.43 -1.69
N GLU A 34 2.13 -2.59 -2.52
CA GLU A 34 2.66 -1.29 -2.86
C GLU A 34 1.55 -0.27 -2.72
N LEU A 35 1.77 0.69 -1.83
CA LEU A 35 0.93 1.87 -1.65
C LEU A 35 1.53 3.01 -2.45
N LEU A 36 0.68 3.69 -3.22
CA LEU A 36 1.01 4.92 -3.90
C LEU A 36 0.15 6.04 -3.31
N ILE A 37 0.78 7.19 -3.04
CA ILE A 37 0.13 8.42 -2.64
C ILE A 37 0.40 9.45 -3.73
N TYR A 38 -0.64 10.13 -4.21
CA TYR A 38 -0.53 11.04 -5.34
C TYR A 38 -1.46 12.24 -5.19
N ASP A 39 -1.07 13.35 -5.81
CA ASP A 39 -1.91 14.54 -5.91
C ASP A 39 -2.91 14.38 -7.06
N LEU A 40 -4.21 14.55 -6.79
CA LEU A 40 -5.28 14.35 -7.77
C LEU A 40 -5.36 15.49 -8.79
N GLN A 41 -4.85 16.67 -8.46
CA GLN A 41 -4.84 17.83 -9.33
C GLN A 41 -3.66 17.76 -10.32
N THR A 42 -2.47 17.40 -9.84
CA THR A 42 -1.26 17.39 -10.68
C THR A 42 -0.89 16.02 -11.23
N GLN A 43 -1.55 14.96 -10.74
CA GLN A 43 -1.25 13.56 -11.06
C GLN A 43 0.17 13.12 -10.65
N GLU A 44 0.84 13.91 -9.81
CA GLU A 44 2.19 13.64 -9.32
C GLU A 44 2.14 12.55 -8.25
N VAL A 45 3.02 11.54 -8.37
CA VAL A 45 3.22 10.55 -7.32
C VAL A 45 4.11 11.16 -6.24
N LEU A 46 3.50 11.43 -5.08
CA LEU A 46 4.19 12.03 -3.94
C LEU A 46 5.07 11.00 -3.22
N ALA A 47 4.58 9.76 -3.09
CA ALA A 47 5.34 8.70 -2.45
C ALA A 47 4.89 7.30 -2.88
N VAL A 48 5.84 6.36 -2.79
CA VAL A 48 5.59 4.93 -2.97
C VAL A 48 6.16 4.18 -1.77
N ARG A 49 5.31 3.38 -1.11
CA ARG A 49 5.74 2.43 -0.07
C ARG A 49 5.50 1.02 -0.55
N ARG A 50 6.57 0.26 -0.73
CA ARG A 50 6.51 -1.18 -1.03
C ARG A 50 6.91 -1.97 0.21
N ASN A 51 6.07 -2.92 0.61
CA ASN A 51 6.39 -3.86 1.68
C ASN A 51 6.37 -5.31 1.19
N PHE A 52 7.24 -6.12 1.77
CA PHE A 52 7.32 -7.56 1.54
C PHE A 52 7.01 -8.27 2.84
N LEU A 53 6.04 -9.18 2.79
CA LEU A 53 5.53 -9.91 3.95
C LEU A 53 5.64 -11.41 3.69
N ILE A 54 5.60 -12.21 4.74
CA ILE A 54 5.54 -13.67 4.63
C ILE A 54 4.07 -14.08 4.73
N ALA A 55 3.58 -14.80 3.72
CA ALA A 55 2.22 -15.33 3.72
C ALA A 55 2.02 -16.33 4.85
N PHE A 56 0.80 -16.35 5.40
CA PHE A 56 0.45 -17.32 6.43
C PHE A 56 0.20 -18.70 5.78
N THR A 57 0.55 -19.76 6.53
CA THR A 57 0.59 -21.18 6.13
C THR A 57 1.73 -21.58 5.18
N LYS A 58 2.15 -22.86 5.22
CA LYS A 58 3.36 -23.33 4.53
C LYS A 58 3.18 -23.30 3.00
N PRO A 59 4.06 -22.62 2.24
CA PRO A 59 3.96 -22.52 0.77
C PRO A 59 4.08 -23.86 0.03
N ARG A 60 4.46 -24.94 0.73
CA ARG A 60 4.69 -26.27 0.14
C ARG A 60 3.44 -27.16 0.03
N ARG A 61 2.26 -26.71 0.47
CA ARG A 61 0.99 -27.42 0.24
C ARG A 61 0.08 -26.53 -0.61
N GLN A 62 -0.09 -26.93 -1.87
CA GLN A 62 -0.94 -26.24 -2.86
C GLN A 62 -2.32 -25.93 -2.27
N GLY A 63 -2.78 -24.69 -2.43
CA GLY A 63 -4.16 -24.27 -2.13
C GLY A 63 -4.43 -23.65 -0.76
N ASN A 64 -3.50 -23.74 0.20
CA ASN A 64 -3.76 -23.26 1.58
C ASN A 64 -3.10 -21.93 1.94
N THR A 65 -2.35 -21.31 1.02
CA THR A 65 -1.63 -20.06 1.30
C THR A 65 -2.59 -18.90 1.52
N MET A 66 -2.49 -18.24 2.66
CA MET A 66 -3.32 -17.08 3.00
C MET A 66 -2.57 -15.79 2.72
N TRP A 67 -2.79 -15.23 1.54
CA TRP A 67 -2.07 -14.04 1.04
C TRP A 67 -2.47 -12.74 1.75
N GLU A 68 -3.74 -12.62 2.14
CA GLU A 68 -4.35 -11.41 2.74
C GLU A 68 -4.00 -11.21 4.22
N ILE A 69 -3.54 -12.26 4.90
CA ILE A 69 -3.11 -12.20 6.30
C ILE A 69 -1.60 -12.41 6.45
N ALA A 70 -0.85 -12.06 5.41
CA ALA A 70 0.60 -12.08 5.46
C ALA A 70 1.11 -11.16 6.58
N ALA A 71 2.14 -11.60 7.27
CA ALA A 71 2.70 -10.90 8.41
C ALA A 71 4.16 -10.55 8.16
N GLN A 72 4.61 -9.48 8.82
CA GLN A 72 6.03 -9.17 8.90
C GLN A 72 6.78 -10.25 9.69
N CYS A 73 8.08 -10.39 9.42
CA CYS A 73 8.94 -11.26 10.21
C CYS A 73 8.89 -10.86 11.70
N GLU A 74 8.84 -11.84 12.60
CA GLU A 74 8.77 -11.61 14.05
C GLU A 74 9.94 -10.80 14.62
N GLN A 75 11.05 -10.73 13.89
CA GLN A 75 12.25 -9.97 14.25
C GLN A 75 12.13 -8.46 14.01
N LEU A 76 11.06 -8.00 13.35
CA LEU A 76 10.79 -6.57 13.16
C LEU A 76 9.76 -6.10 14.20
N PRO A 77 9.98 -4.95 14.86
CA PRO A 77 9.03 -4.42 15.83
C PRO A 77 7.63 -4.36 15.22
N ARG A 78 6.65 -4.95 15.90
CA ARG A 78 5.23 -4.90 15.51
C ARG A 78 4.70 -3.51 15.76
N ILE A 79 4.88 -2.59 14.81
CA ILE A 79 3.99 -1.43 14.74
C ILE A 79 2.72 -1.92 14.02
N GLY A 80 1.57 -1.70 14.65
CA GLY A 80 0.29 -2.26 14.22
C GLY A 80 0.03 -1.94 12.74
N SER A 81 -0.36 -2.93 11.95
CA SER A 81 -0.44 -2.82 10.49
C SER A 81 -1.29 -1.63 10.01
N GLY A 82 -2.40 -1.32 10.68
CA GLY A 82 -3.24 -0.15 10.37
C GLY A 82 -2.62 1.20 10.74
N ALA A 83 -1.79 1.23 11.79
CA ALA A 83 -1.11 2.43 12.23
C ALA A 83 0.06 2.78 11.28
N GLU A 84 0.76 1.78 10.73
CA GLU A 84 1.87 2.01 9.78
C GLU A 84 1.42 2.73 8.51
N PHE A 85 0.32 2.29 7.91
CA PHE A 85 -0.19 2.90 6.67
C PHE A 85 -0.58 4.36 6.90
N THR A 86 -1.34 4.58 7.97
CA THR A 86 -1.84 5.91 8.35
C THR A 86 -0.68 6.85 8.66
N GLN A 87 0.30 6.38 9.44
CA GLN A 87 1.49 7.18 9.78
C GLN A 87 2.29 7.53 8.54
N PHE A 88 2.61 6.55 7.69
CA PHE A 88 3.33 6.81 6.44
C PHE A 88 2.59 7.83 5.56
N ALA A 89 1.27 7.71 5.44
CA ALA A 89 0.49 8.64 4.65
C ALA A 89 0.53 10.06 5.22
N PHE A 90 0.35 10.22 6.53
CA PHE A 90 0.44 11.54 7.16
C PHE A 90 1.85 12.13 7.08
N ASP A 91 2.90 11.32 7.26
CA ASP A 91 4.27 11.79 7.13
C ASP A 91 4.51 12.36 5.73
N VAL A 92 4.08 11.65 4.68
CA VAL A 92 4.17 12.11 3.30
C VAL A 92 3.39 13.40 3.09
N LEU A 93 2.11 13.43 3.49
CA LEU A 93 1.23 14.57 3.23
C LEU A 93 1.59 15.82 4.03
N ASN A 94 2.27 15.67 5.17
CA ASN A 94 2.73 16.78 6.01
C ASN A 94 4.13 17.28 5.64
N THR A 95 4.92 16.50 4.89
CA THR A 95 6.32 16.86 4.57
C THR A 95 6.54 17.18 3.10
N ILE A 96 5.74 16.63 2.19
CA ILE A 96 5.89 16.84 0.75
C ILE A 96 4.91 17.91 0.28
N THR A 97 5.45 18.97 -0.33
CA THR A 97 4.64 19.95 -1.05
C THR A 97 4.57 19.55 -2.52
N PRO A 98 3.38 19.27 -3.09
CA PRO A 98 3.24 18.93 -4.49
C PRO A 98 3.74 20.05 -5.40
N SER A 99 4.25 19.69 -6.58
CA SER A 99 4.61 20.68 -7.59
C SER A 99 3.37 21.50 -7.99
N ARG A 100 3.57 22.73 -8.45
CA ARG A 100 2.48 23.54 -9.02
C ARG A 100 2.14 23.17 -10.46
N THR A 101 3.00 22.37 -11.10
CA THR A 101 3.00 22.19 -12.56
C THR A 101 2.87 20.74 -13.02
N GLY A 102 2.83 19.76 -12.10
CA GLY A 102 2.62 18.34 -12.41
C GLY A 102 3.67 17.73 -13.33
N LYS A 103 4.95 18.07 -13.12
CA LYS A 103 6.08 17.47 -13.86
C LYS A 103 6.87 16.56 -12.96
#